data_AF-A0A7Y2TJF9-F1
#
_entry.id   AF-A0A7Y2TJF9-F1
#
_cell.length_a   1.000
_cell.length_b   1.000
_cell.length_c   1.000
_cell.angle_alpha   90.00
_cell.angle_beta   90.00
_cell.angle_gamma   90.00
#
_symmetry.space_group_name_H-M   'P 1'
#
loop_
_entity.id
_entity.type
_entity.pdbx_description
1 polymer ?
#
loop_
_entity_poly.entity_id
_entity_poly.type
_entity_poly.pdbx_seq_one_letter_code
_entity_poly.pdbx_strand_id
1 'polypeptide(L)'
;MKKNQIILLAIIMLVLATVRVLIPEANFNPMGAIALMGGVLFGKRIIAYLIPFGALFIGDMLMANSSPMYSDYLFSTSFLFVYLAFALIIALGMQLAKKPNFVNVIGGSLGAAIIFFLVSNFGSWLFLEMYPKTLAGLGLCM
;
A
#
# COMPACT_ATOMS: atom_id res chain seq x y z
N MET A 1 18.03 8.91 -13.41
CA MET A 1 18.66 8.16 -12.30
C MET A 1 19.78 7.28 -12.86
N LYS A 2 20.88 7.11 -12.13
CA LYS A 2 21.96 6.19 -12.52
C LYS A 2 21.53 4.73 -12.31
N LYS A 3 22.01 3.79 -13.14
CA LYS A 3 21.68 2.35 -13.08
C LYS A 3 21.83 1.75 -11.66
N ASN A 4 22.89 2.14 -10.94
CA ASN A 4 23.15 1.66 -9.58
C ASN A 4 22.09 2.10 -8.56
N GLN A 5 21.46 3.27 -8.73
CA GLN A 5 20.40 3.72 -7.83
C GLN A 5 19.11 2.92 -8.03
N ILE A 6 18.79 2.57 -9.27
CA ILE A 6 17.62 1.73 -9.58
C ILE A 6 17.80 0.34 -8.96
N ILE A 7 19.00 -0.23 -9.06
CA ILE A 7 19.33 -1.53 -8.44
C ILE A 7 19.20 -1.46 -6.91
N LEU A 8 19.79 -0.44 -6.28
CA LEU A 8 19.69 -0.24 -4.84
C LEU A 8 18.23 -0.12 -4.37
N LEU A 9 17.41 0.64 -5.10
CA LEU A 9 16.00 0.81 -4.77
C LEU A 9 15.18 -0.45 -4.98
N ALA A 10 15.50 -1.25 -6.01
CA ALA A 10 14.89 -2.56 -6.21
C ALA A 10 15.23 -3.52 -5.05
N ILE A 11 16.47 -3.49 -4.56
CA ILE A 11 16.90 -4.27 -3.39
C ILE A 11 16.16 -3.80 -2.13
N ILE A 12 16.03 -2.48 -1.91
CA ILE A 12 15.26 -1.94 -0.79
C ILE A 12 13.80 -2.38 -0.87
N MET A 13 13.16 -2.29 -2.03
CA MET A 13 11.78 -2.77 -2.22
C MET A 13 11.65 -4.27 -1.95
N LEU A 14 12.63 -5.08 -2.37
CA LEU A 14 12.65 -6.51 -2.08
C LEU A 14 12.76 -6.79 -0.57
N VAL A 15 13.69 -6.13 0.12
CA VAL A 15 13.88 -6.27 1.57
C VAL A 15 12.61 -5.88 2.31
N LEU A 16 12.01 -4.74 1.95
CA LEU A 16 10.75 -4.30 2.56
C LEU A 16 9.60 -5.29 2.31
N ALA A 17 9.50 -5.87 1.11
CA ALA A 17 8.52 -6.92 0.85
C ALA A 17 8.76 -8.18 1.71
N THR A 18 10.02 -8.55 1.97
CA THR A 18 10.32 -9.68 2.87
C THR A 18 10.01 -9.39 4.34
N VAL A 19 10.18 -8.14 4.80
CA VAL A 19 9.81 -7.72 6.16
C VAL A 19 8.32 -7.93 6.43
N ARG A 20 7.46 -7.67 5.44
CA ARG A 20 6.01 -7.95 5.53
C ARG A 20 5.70 -9.43 5.84
N VAL A 21 6.47 -10.35 5.25
CA VAL A 21 6.26 -11.80 5.41
C VAL A 21 6.83 -12.30 6.74
N LEU A 22 7.97 -11.75 7.17
CA LEU A 22 8.66 -12.16 8.39
C LEU A 22 8.06 -11.57 9.67
N ILE A 23 7.49 -10.37 9.58
CA ILE A 23 6.80 -9.69 10.68
C ILE A 23 5.35 -9.48 10.21
N PRO A 24 4.47 -10.49 10.40
CA PRO A 24 3.06 -10.40 10.00
C PRO A 24 2.25 -9.53 10.97
N GLU A 25 2.83 -8.44 11.45
CA GLU A 25 2.13 -7.43 12.24
C GLU A 25 1.28 -6.59 11.28
N ALA A 26 -0.04 -6.65 11.44
CA ALA A 26 -1.00 -6.02 10.52
C ALA A 26 -0.76 -4.51 10.30
N ASN A 27 -0.16 -3.83 11.29
CA ASN A 27 0.05 -2.38 11.29
C ASN A 27 1.48 -1.94 10.92
N PHE A 28 2.44 -2.86 10.82
CA PHE A 28 3.82 -2.51 10.46
C PHE A 28 4.16 -3.04 9.07
N ASN A 29 3.54 -2.43 8.06
CA ASN A 29 3.67 -2.88 6.67
C ASN A 29 4.39 -1.84 5.79
N PRO A 30 5.60 -2.12 5.28
CA PRO A 30 6.37 -1.16 4.50
C PRO A 30 5.84 -0.97 3.05
N MET A 31 4.77 -1.67 2.67
CA MET A 31 4.22 -1.58 1.32
C MET A 31 3.73 -0.18 0.94
N GLY A 32 3.32 0.65 1.90
CA GLY A 32 2.94 2.05 1.64
C GLY A 32 4.12 2.86 1.08
N ALA A 33 5.30 2.68 1.67
CA ALA A 33 6.53 3.30 1.21
C ALA A 33 6.95 2.76 -0.16
N ILE A 34 6.82 1.45 -0.40
CA ILE A 34 7.11 0.82 -1.69
C ILE A 34 6.20 1.38 -2.78
N ALA A 35 4.90 1.52 -2.51
CA ALA A 35 3.92 2.08 -3.43
C ALA A 35 4.24 3.56 -3.77
N LEU A 36 4.52 4.38 -2.76
CA LEU A 36 4.86 5.78 -2.95
C LEU A 36 6.15 5.93 -3.78
N MET A 37 7.19 5.16 -3.42
CA MET A 37 8.45 5.13 -4.15
C MET A 37 8.28 4.59 -5.57
N GLY A 38 7.46 3.57 -5.79
CA GLY A 38 7.13 3.07 -7.13
C GLY A 38 6.64 4.18 -8.05
N GLY A 39 5.72 5.02 -7.56
CA GLY A 39 5.27 6.22 -8.27
C GLY A 39 6.38 7.25 -8.52
N VAL A 40 7.23 7.51 -7.53
CA VAL A 40 8.34 8.48 -7.63
C VAL A 40 9.40 8.04 -8.64
N LEU A 41 9.77 6.76 -8.63
CA LEU A 41 10.90 6.22 -9.38
C LEU A 41 10.58 5.95 -10.84
N PHE A 42 9.39 5.40 -11.10
CA PHE A 42 9.01 4.95 -12.43
C PHE A 42 8.09 5.96 -13.15
N GLY A 43 7.60 6.98 -12.44
CA GLY A 43 6.76 8.04 -12.99
C GLY A 43 5.51 7.47 -13.67
N LYS A 44 5.09 8.06 -14.80
CA LYS A 44 3.88 7.65 -15.54
C LYS A 44 3.97 6.30 -16.27
N ARG A 45 5.05 5.53 -16.08
CA ARG A 45 5.20 4.23 -16.74
C ARG A 45 4.33 3.21 -16.02
N ILE A 46 3.75 2.28 -16.79
CA ILE A 46 2.93 1.19 -16.22
C ILE A 46 3.68 0.37 -15.16
N ILE A 47 5.02 0.32 -15.27
CA ILE A 47 5.93 -0.32 -14.31
C ILE A 47 5.79 0.26 -12.89
N ALA A 48 5.39 1.53 -12.74
CA ALA A 48 5.13 2.16 -11.45
C ALA A 48 4.01 1.49 -10.65
N TYR A 49 3.08 0.84 -11.37
CA TYR A 49 1.98 0.07 -10.79
C TYR A 49 2.29 -1.42 -10.72
N LEU A 50 2.87 -1.97 -11.78
CA LEU A 50 3.15 -3.41 -11.86
C LEU A 50 4.08 -3.90 -10.76
N ILE A 51 5.12 -3.13 -10.42
CA ILE A 51 6.08 -3.56 -9.39
C ILE A 51 5.44 -3.56 -8.00
N PRO A 52 4.84 -2.45 -7.50
CA PRO A 52 4.20 -2.47 -6.18
C PRO A 52 3.01 -3.43 -6.10
N PHE A 53 2.15 -3.51 -7.12
CA PHE A 53 1.02 -4.44 -7.11
C PHE A 53 1.45 -5.90 -7.21
N GLY A 54 2.48 -6.21 -8.01
CA GLY A 54 3.06 -7.54 -8.05
C GLY A 54 3.59 -7.96 -6.68
N ALA A 55 4.35 -7.08 -6.02
CA ALA A 55 4.87 -7.35 -4.67
C ALA A 55 3.75 -7.47 -3.62
N LEU A 56 2.71 -6.63 -3.70
CA LEU A 56 1.52 -6.73 -2.84
C LEU A 56 0.83 -8.07 -3.01
N PHE A 57 0.50 -8.42 -4.26
CA PHE A 57 -0.25 -9.62 -4.58
C PHE A 57 0.50 -10.90 -4.24
N ILE A 58 1.80 -10.97 -4.52
CA ILE A 58 2.62 -12.11 -4.11
C ILE A 58 2.62 -12.22 -2.58
N GLY A 59 2.79 -11.11 -1.85
CA GLY A 59 2.71 -11.10 -0.40
C GLY A 59 1.37 -11.59 0.13
N ASP A 60 0.26 -11.14 -0.47
CA ASP A 60 -1.10 -11.57 -0.10
C ASP A 60 -1.33 -13.06 -0.39
N MET A 61 -0.84 -13.58 -1.51
CA MET A 61 -0.90 -15.02 -1.81
C MET A 61 -0.08 -15.87 -0.84
N LEU A 62 1.11 -15.39 -0.43
CA LEU A 62 1.93 -16.09 0.57
C LEU A 62 1.22 -16.13 1.94
N MET A 63 0.56 -15.04 2.34
CA MET A 63 -0.24 -14.99 3.56
C MET A 63 -1.51 -15.84 3.46
N ALA A 64 -2.18 -15.85 2.31
CA ALA A 64 -3.37 -16.67 2.10
C ALA A 64 -3.08 -18.17 2.29
N ASN A 65 -1.87 -18.62 1.94
CA ASN A 65 -1.44 -20.00 2.17
C ASN A 65 -1.06 -20.28 3.64
N SER A 66 -0.83 -19.26 4.48
CA SER A 66 -0.39 -19.45 5.86
C SER A 66 -1.56 -19.57 6.85
N SER A 67 -2.73 -19.00 6.55
CA SER A 67 -3.92 -19.11 7.40
C SER A 67 -5.23 -18.98 6.60
N PRO A 68 -6.28 -19.74 6.94
CA PRO A 68 -7.62 -19.59 6.33
C PRO A 68 -8.17 -18.16 6.42
N MET A 69 -7.87 -17.45 7.51
CA MET A 69 -8.31 -16.06 7.69
C MET A 69 -7.77 -15.12 6.61
N TYR A 70 -6.50 -15.30 6.20
CA TYR A 70 -5.90 -14.50 5.14
C TYR A 70 -6.42 -14.91 3.75
N SER A 71 -6.77 -16.18 3.57
CA SER A 71 -7.44 -16.66 2.36
C SER A 71 -8.81 -16.00 2.19
N ASP A 72 -9.63 -15.97 3.23
CA ASP A 72 -10.95 -15.32 3.19
C ASP A 72 -10.83 -13.82 2.90
N TYR A 73 -9.82 -13.16 3.47
CA TYR A 73 -9.53 -11.76 3.17
C TYR A 73 -9.19 -11.53 1.69
N LEU A 74 -8.39 -12.41 1.06
CA LEU A 74 -8.00 -12.30 -0.35
C LEU A 74 -9.21 -12.28 -1.30
N PHE A 75 -10.29 -12.99 -0.94
CA PHE A 75 -11.53 -13.05 -1.71
C PHE A 75 -12.61 -12.06 -1.21
N SER A 76 -12.29 -11.24 -0.21
CA SER A 76 -13.23 -10.25 0.34
C SER A 76 -13.33 -8.98 -0.52
N THR A 77 -14.46 -8.31 -0.48
CA THR A 77 -14.63 -7.00 -1.16
C THR A 77 -13.77 -5.91 -0.50
N SER A 78 -13.45 -6.03 0.79
CA SER A 78 -12.57 -5.09 1.52
C SER A 78 -11.16 -5.05 0.93
N PHE A 79 -10.69 -6.17 0.35
CA PHE A 79 -9.40 -6.26 -0.35
C PHE A 79 -9.27 -5.21 -1.47
N LEU A 80 -10.35 -4.94 -2.20
CA LEU A 80 -10.36 -3.98 -3.31
C LEU A 80 -10.04 -2.56 -2.83
N PHE A 81 -10.47 -2.19 -1.62
CA PHE A 81 -10.20 -0.88 -1.04
C PHE A 81 -8.74 -0.72 -0.65
N VAL A 82 -8.09 -1.78 -0.18
CA VAL A 82 -6.65 -1.77 0.08
C VAL A 82 -5.87 -1.57 -1.21
N TYR A 83 -6.25 -2.27 -2.29
CA TYR A 83 -5.61 -2.08 -3.60
C TYR A 83 -5.87 -0.69 -4.19
N LEU A 84 -7.08 -0.15 -4.01
CA LEU A 84 -7.41 1.22 -4.39
C LEU A 84 -6.54 2.23 -3.63
N ALA A 85 -6.36 2.03 -2.32
CA ALA A 85 -5.51 2.89 -1.50
C ALA A 85 -4.07 2.91 -2.03
N PHE A 86 -3.49 1.74 -2.33
CA PHE A 86 -2.17 1.65 -2.94
C PHE A 86 -2.12 2.29 -4.33
N ALA A 87 -3.16 2.16 -5.16
CA ALA A 87 -3.26 2.84 -6.44
C ALA A 87 -3.14 4.37 -6.30
N LEU A 88 -3.85 4.93 -5.31
CA LEU A 88 -3.84 6.35 -5.00
C LEU A 88 -2.49 6.81 -4.45
N ILE A 89 -1.83 6.00 -3.63
CA ILE A 89 -0.48 6.28 -3.11
C ILE A 89 0.55 6.29 -4.24
N ILE A 90 0.48 5.35 -5.18
CA ILE A 90 1.34 5.35 -6.38
C ILE A 90 1.09 6.61 -7.20
N ALA A 91 -0.18 6.99 -7.39
CA ALA A 91 -0.55 8.22 -8.09
C ALA A 91 0.01 9.47 -7.41
N LEU A 92 -0.05 9.54 -6.08
CA LEU A 92 0.58 10.60 -5.28
C LEU A 92 2.10 10.63 -5.54
N GLY A 93 2.77 9.48 -5.48
CA GLY A 93 4.20 9.35 -5.76
C GLY A 93 4.58 9.88 -7.15
N MET A 94 3.79 9.55 -8.18
CA MET A 94 4.00 10.06 -9.54
C MET A 94 3.85 11.59 -9.64
N GLN A 95 2.97 12.19 -8.85
CA GLN A 95 2.81 13.64 -8.82
C GLN A 95 4.02 14.31 -8.13
N LEU A 96 4.48 13.75 -7.01
CA LEU A 96 5.64 14.24 -6.27
C LEU A 96 6.95 14.11 -7.06
N ALA A 97 7.05 13.10 -7.93
CA ALA A 97 8.19 12.90 -8.84
C ALA A 97 8.50 14.15 -9.69
N LYS A 98 7.50 14.99 -9.97
CA LYS A 98 7.66 16.21 -10.77
C LYS A 98 8.44 17.31 -10.04
N LYS A 99 8.45 17.31 -8.71
CA LYS A 99 9.10 18.32 -7.87
C LYS A 99 9.74 17.65 -6.63
N PRO A 100 10.85 16.94 -6.78
CA PRO A 100 11.50 16.30 -5.64
C PRO A 100 12.11 17.35 -4.71
N ASN A 101 11.52 17.54 -3.53
CA ASN A 101 12.08 18.36 -2.45
C ASN A 101 11.73 17.75 -1.08
N PHE A 102 12.43 18.18 -0.03
CA PHE A 102 12.26 17.62 1.32
C PHE A 102 10.82 17.73 1.86
N VAL A 103 10.16 18.87 1.61
CA VAL A 103 8.77 19.11 2.00
C VAL A 103 7.82 18.12 1.33
N ASN A 104 8.02 17.87 0.04
CA ASN A 104 7.23 16.93 -0.75
C ASN A 104 7.48 15.47 -0.35
N VAL A 105 8.67 15.14 0.15
CA VAL A 105 8.96 13.81 0.70
C VAL A 105 8.19 13.61 2.01
N ILE A 106 8.27 14.54 2.95
CA ILE A 106 7.55 14.44 4.23
C ILE A 106 6.04 14.46 4.00
N GLY A 107 5.56 15.45 3.24
CA GLY A 107 4.13 15.59 2.92
C GLY A 107 3.60 14.40 2.13
N GLY A 108 4.42 13.82 1.24
CA GLY A 108 4.08 12.61 0.51
C GLY A 108 3.94 11.39 1.39
N SER A 109 4.85 11.18 2.33
CA SER A 109 4.79 10.07 3.29
C SER A 109 3.57 10.19 4.20
N LEU A 110 3.30 11.38 4.74
CA LEU A 110 2.11 11.63 5.56
C LEU A 110 0.83 11.47 4.73
N GLY A 111 0.80 12.00 3.52
CA GLY A 111 -0.31 11.86 2.59
C GLY A 111 -0.57 10.39 2.23
N ALA A 112 0.47 9.59 2.02
CA ALA A 112 0.34 8.17 1.76
C ALA A 112 -0.29 7.42 2.95
N ALA A 113 0.14 7.74 4.18
CA ALA A 113 -0.45 7.17 5.40
C ALA A 113 -1.93 7.55 5.54
N ILE A 114 -2.28 8.82 5.32
CA ILE A 114 -3.66 9.31 5.38
C ILE A 114 -4.53 8.63 4.31
N ILE A 115 -4.05 8.55 3.06
CA ILE A 115 -4.76 7.86 1.97
C ILE A 115 -5.00 6.40 2.33
N PHE A 116 -3.96 5.70 2.79
CA PHE A 116 -4.08 4.32 3.20
C PHE A 116 -5.16 4.16 4.26
N PHE A 117 -5.02 4.92 5.35
CA PHE A 117 -5.91 4.87 6.51
C PHE A 117 -7.36 5.14 6.15
N LEU A 118 -7.65 6.23 5.44
CA LEU A 118 -9.03 6.59 5.11
C LEU A 118 -9.67 5.58 4.16
N VAL A 119 -8.95 5.17 3.12
CA VAL A 119 -9.54 4.32 2.06
C VAL A 119 -9.70 2.87 2.54
N SER A 120 -8.72 2.31 3.25
CA SER A 120 -8.81 0.94 3.76
C SER A 120 -9.90 0.82 4.84
N ASN A 121 -9.95 1.76 5.80
CA ASN A 121 -10.95 1.74 6.87
C ASN A 121 -12.35 2.05 6.37
N PHE A 122 -12.49 2.92 5.36
CA PHE A 122 -13.78 3.11 4.70
C PHE A 122 -14.27 1.81 4.02
N GLY A 123 -13.37 1.04 3.39
CA GLY A 123 -13.70 -0.29 2.87
C GLY A 123 -14.14 -1.25 3.98
N SER A 124 -13.40 -1.30 5.09
CA SER A 124 -13.75 -2.08 6.28
C SER A 124 -15.14 -1.70 6.81
N TRP A 125 -15.42 -0.41 6.94
CA TRP A 125 -16.73 0.07 7.37
C TRP A 125 -17.85 -0.31 6.41
N LEU A 126 -17.61 -0.30 5.10
CA LEU A 126 -18.64 -0.66 4.12
C LEU A 126 -18.95 -2.17 4.12
N PHE A 127 -17.93 -3.03 4.23
CA PHE A 127 -18.08 -4.45 3.93
C PHE A 127 -17.99 -5.39 5.13
N LEU A 128 -17.38 -4.98 6.24
CA LEU A 128 -17.34 -5.83 7.44
C LEU A 128 -18.62 -5.65 8.25
N GLU A 129 -19.33 -6.74 8.51
CA GLU A 129 -20.60 -6.74 9.24
C GLU A 129 -20.45 -6.28 10.70
N MET A 130 -19.25 -6.38 11.25
CA MET A 130 -18.95 -5.97 12.63
C MET A 130 -19.12 -4.47 12.87
N TYR A 131 -19.09 -3.64 11.82
CA TYR A 131 -19.24 -2.18 11.94
C TYR A 131 -20.64 -1.74 11.52
N PRO A 132 -21.39 -1.04 12.41
CA PRO A 132 -22.66 -0.42 12.06
C PRO A 132 -22.50 0.54 10.88
N LYS A 133 -23.40 0.50 9.90
CA LYS A 133 -23.37 1.39 8.72
C LYS A 133 -23.89 2.80 9.04
N THR A 134 -23.34 3.40 10.09
CA THR A 134 -23.64 4.74 10.59
C THR A 134 -22.35 5.56 10.71
N LEU A 135 -22.45 6.88 10.86
CA LEU A 135 -21.28 7.73 11.12
C LEU A 135 -20.53 7.35 12.39
N ALA A 136 -21.25 6.87 13.42
CA ALA A 136 -20.63 6.36 14.63
C ALA A 136 -19.83 5.09 14.36
N GLY A 137 -20.37 4.17 13.54
CA GLY A 137 -19.64 2.97 13.14
C GLY A 137 -18.43 3.24 12.23
N LEU A 138 -18.47 4.31 11.42
CA LEU A 138 -17.30 4.79 10.69
C LEU A 138 -16.22 5.28 11.65
N GLY A 139 -16.60 5.98 12.73
CA GLY A 139 -15.65 6.39 13.77
C GLY A 139 -14.98 5.23 14.51
N LEU A 140 -15.59 4.04 14.54
CA LEU A 140 -15.01 2.85 15.20
C LEU A 140 -13.89 2.20 14.40
N CYS A 141 -13.84 2.39 13.09
CA CYS A 141 -12.76 1.87 12.26
C CYS A 141 -11.74 2.95 11.85
N MET A 142 -11.93 4.21 12.26
CA MET A 142 -11.03 5.33 11.98
C MET A 142 -10.11 5.64 13.16
#